data_AF-A0A3A4VIE0-F1
#
_entry.id   AF-A0A3A4VIE0-F1
#
_cell.length_a   1.000
_cell.length_b   1.000
_cell.length_c   1.000
_cell.angle_alpha   90.00
_cell.angle_beta   90.00
_cell.angle_gamma   90.00
#
_symmetry.space_group_name_H-M   'P 1'
#
loop_
_entity.id
_entity.type
_entity.pdbx_description
1 polymer ?
#
loop_
_entity_poly.entity_id
_entity_poly.type
_entity_poly.pdbx_seq_one_letter_code
_entity_poly.pdbx_strand_id
1 'polypeptide(L)'
;MEFKQIINRVEQGGLSGDEIASYRNFCAVWLYRFYEEVGNLSAKAAVWMTANRENYKSQAECERAWDATEEGQTLTRKKNTIKGLEHIQEVLTSQHFMLTKELKNT
;
A
#
# COMPACT_ATOMS: atom_id res chain seq x y z
N MET A 1 6.00 14.99 -7.46
CA MET A 1 4.63 14.96 -6.93
C MET A 1 4.62 14.04 -5.74
N GLU A 2 4.25 14.54 -4.57
CA GLU A 2 4.26 13.76 -3.33
C GLU A 2 2.92 13.04 -3.11
N PHE A 3 2.95 11.90 -2.42
CA PHE A 3 1.77 11.06 -2.16
C PHE A 3 0.59 11.85 -1.56
N LYS A 4 0.88 12.76 -0.62
CA LYS A 4 -0.12 13.64 0.01
C LYS A 4 -0.84 14.55 -0.99
N GLN A 5 -0.17 14.97 -2.05
CA GLN A 5 -0.76 15.85 -3.08
C GLN A 5 -1.79 15.09 -3.91
N ILE A 6 -1.53 13.81 -4.22
CA ILE A 6 -2.46 12.96 -4.96
C ILE A 6 -3.70 12.68 -4.11
N ILE A 7 -3.54 12.36 -2.82
CA ILE A 7 -4.67 12.14 -1.90
C ILE A 7 -5.58 13.37 -1.88
N ASN A 8 -5.02 14.53 -1.56
CA ASN A 8 -5.79 15.77 -1.49
C ASN A 8 -6.52 16.07 -2.81
N ARG A 9 -5.88 15.80 -3.95
CA ARG A 9 -6.49 16.04 -5.25
C ARG A 9 -7.63 15.05 -5.56
N VAL A 10 -7.47 13.79 -5.18
CA VAL A 10 -8.52 12.76 -5.32
C VAL A 10 -9.72 13.08 -4.42
N GLU A 11 -9.49 13.52 -3.18
CA GLU A 11 -10.54 13.95 -2.25
C GLU A 11 -11.34 15.15 -2.75
N GLN A 12 -10.69 16.10 -3.43
CA GLN A 12 -11.35 17.27 -4.03
C GLN A 12 -12.30 16.91 -5.18
N GLY A 13 -12.18 15.71 -5.77
CA GLY A 13 -13.01 15.27 -6.88
C GLY A 13 -12.80 16.06 -8.18
N GLY A 14 -13.67 15.84 -9.18
CA GLY A 14 -13.58 16.53 -10.47
C GLY A 14 -12.25 16.31 -11.19
N LEU A 15 -11.74 15.08 -11.16
CA LEU A 15 -10.51 14.73 -11.88
C LEU A 15 -10.78 14.61 -13.38
N SER A 16 -9.87 15.17 -14.18
CA SER A 16 -9.82 14.90 -15.61
C SER A 16 -9.39 13.45 -15.90
N GLY A 17 -9.70 12.97 -17.12
CA GLY A 17 -9.25 11.64 -17.56
C GLY A 17 -7.73 11.46 -17.50
N ASP A 18 -6.98 12.50 -17.85
CA ASP A 18 -5.50 12.49 -17.81
C ASP A 18 -4.96 12.44 -16.37
N GLU A 19 -5.56 13.19 -15.44
CA GLU A 19 -5.22 13.11 -14.02
C GLU A 19 -5.48 11.70 -13.47
N ILE A 20 -6.62 11.11 -13.79
CA ILE A 20 -6.96 9.75 -13.36
C ILE A 20 -5.96 8.74 -13.91
N ALA A 21 -5.63 8.81 -15.20
CA ALA A 21 -4.63 7.92 -15.80
C ALA A 21 -3.26 8.07 -15.14
N SER A 22 -2.82 9.31 -14.92
CA SER A 22 -1.55 9.62 -14.27
C SER A 22 -1.49 9.09 -12.83
N TYR A 23 -2.56 9.29 -12.05
CA TYR A 23 -2.60 8.86 -10.65
C TYR A 23 -2.74 7.34 -10.51
N ARG A 24 -3.46 6.67 -11.43
CA ARG A 24 -3.50 5.19 -11.47
C ARG A 24 -2.13 4.61 -11.78
N ASN A 25 -1.41 5.19 -12.74
CA ASN A 25 -0.03 4.78 -13.05
C ASN A 25 0.92 5.00 -11.86
N PHE A 26 0.79 6.15 -11.19
CA PHE A 26 1.53 6.42 -9.95
C PHE A 26 1.25 5.33 -8.91
N CYS A 27 -0.02 5.01 -8.63
CA CYS A 27 -0.38 3.99 -7.65
C CYS A 27 0.21 2.62 -8.00
N ALA A 28 0.11 2.20 -9.26
CA ALA A 28 0.65 0.92 -9.72
C ALA A 28 2.17 0.80 -9.50
N VAL A 29 2.94 1.83 -9.85
CA VAL A 29 4.41 1.84 -9.68
C VAL A 29 4.79 1.77 -8.19
N TRP A 30 4.11 2.54 -7.33
CA TRP A 30 4.43 2.55 -5.92
C TRP A 30 3.99 1.29 -5.19
N LEU A 31 2.81 0.75 -5.52
CA LEU A 31 2.36 -0.52 -4.98
C LEU A 31 3.33 -1.64 -5.31
N TYR A 32 3.78 -1.74 -6.57
CA TYR A 32 4.79 -2.72 -6.96
C TYR A 32 6.04 -2.66 -6.07
N ARG A 33 6.62 -1.46 -5.91
CA ARG A 33 7.81 -1.24 -5.07
C ARG A 33 7.56 -1.61 -3.61
N PHE A 34 6.43 -1.19 -3.05
CA PHE A 34 6.12 -1.50 -1.66
C PHE A 34 5.86 -2.98 -1.43
N TYR A 35 5.21 -3.70 -2.36
CA TYR A 35 5.04 -5.15 -2.23
C TYR A 35 6.38 -5.89 -2.28
N GLU A 36 7.31 -5.46 -3.13
CA GLU A 36 8.67 -6.03 -3.17
C GLU A 36 9.40 -5.82 -1.84
N GLU A 37 9.39 -4.60 -1.31
CA GLU A 37 9.99 -4.26 -0.02
C GLU A 37 9.33 -5.02 1.14
N VAL A 38 8.00 -5.14 1.14
CA VAL A 38 7.25 -5.92 2.13
C VAL A 38 7.59 -7.40 2.03
N GLY A 39 7.72 -7.95 0.82
CA GLY A 39 8.14 -9.33 0.61
C GLY A 39 9.51 -9.61 1.23
N ASN A 40 10.48 -8.71 1.00
CA ASN A 40 11.81 -8.80 1.57
C ASN A 40 11.79 -8.73 3.12
N LEU A 41 11.04 -7.78 3.68
CA LEU A 41 10.90 -7.64 5.14
C LEU A 41 10.14 -8.83 5.76
N SER A 42 9.14 -9.39 5.09
CA SER A 42 8.43 -10.58 5.54
C SER A 42 9.31 -11.82 5.52
N ALA A 43 10.21 -11.97 4.54
CA ALA A 43 11.21 -13.03 4.54
C ALA A 43 12.18 -12.89 5.72
N LYS A 44 12.68 -11.67 5.99
CA LYS A 44 13.50 -11.39 7.18
C LYS A 44 12.79 -11.73 8.48
N ALA A 45 11.52 -11.35 8.59
CA ALA A 45 10.67 -11.68 9.74
C ALA A 45 10.59 -13.18 9.99
N ALA A 46 10.36 -13.97 8.93
CA ALA A 46 10.27 -15.43 9.03
C ALA A 46 11.58 -16.06 9.51
N VAL A 47 12.72 -15.60 8.98
CA VAL A 47 14.06 -16.07 9.41
C VAL A 47 14.32 -15.72 10.87
N TRP A 48 14.05 -14.47 11.26
CA TRP A 48 14.23 -14.00 12.63
C TRP A 48 13.34 -14.76 13.62
N MET A 49 12.05 -14.92 13.30
CA MET A 49 11.11 -15.64 14.16
C MET A 49 11.47 -17.11 14.31
N THR A 50 12.00 -17.74 13.26
CA THR A 50 12.52 -19.11 13.33
C THR A 50 13.71 -19.21 14.28
N ALA A 51 14.67 -18.28 14.15
CA ALA A 51 15.87 -18.25 14.99
C ALA A 51 15.58 -17.94 16.48
N ASN A 52 14.51 -17.22 16.77
CA ASN A 52 14.15 -16.80 18.13
C ASN A 52 12.97 -17.57 18.73
N ARG A 53 12.45 -18.60 18.05
CA ARG A 53 11.23 -19.30 18.46
C ARG A 53 11.30 -19.84 19.89
N GLU A 54 12.44 -20.38 20.29
CA GLU A 54 12.65 -20.97 21.62
C GLU A 54 12.77 -19.93 22.73
N ASN A 55 13.04 -18.66 22.38
CA ASN A 55 13.19 -17.57 23.34
C ASN A 55 11.84 -16.99 23.80
N TYR A 56 10.73 -17.38 23.16
CA TYR A 56 9.40 -16.84 23.42
C TYR A 56 8.41 -17.95 23.77
N LYS A 57 7.47 -17.66 24.68
CA LYS A 57 6.54 -18.68 25.21
C LYS A 57 5.45 -19.06 24.21
N SER A 58 5.24 -18.25 23.18
CA SER A 58 4.23 -18.47 22.15
C SER A 58 4.59 -17.77 20.84
N GLN A 59 3.98 -18.21 19.73
CA GLN A 59 4.12 -17.57 18.43
C GLN A 59 3.69 -16.09 18.48
N ALA A 60 2.57 -15.78 19.13
CA ALA A 60 2.08 -14.41 19.26
C ALA A 60 3.01 -13.49 20.08
N GLU A 61 3.82 -14.04 20.98
CA GLU A 61 4.84 -13.28 21.71
C GLU A 61 6.07 -13.02 20.83
N CYS A 62 6.49 -14.03 20.05
CA CYS A 62 7.56 -13.88 19.06
C CYS A 62 7.22 -12.84 17.98
N GLU A 63 5.98 -12.86 17.46
CA GLU A 63 5.47 -11.88 16.50
C GLU A 63 5.45 -10.46 17.08
N ARG A 64 4.97 -10.29 18.33
CA ARG A 64 5.01 -8.99 19.01
C ARG A 64 6.43 -8.49 19.23
N ALA A 65 7.37 -9.37 19.54
CA ALA A 65 8.77 -9.01 19.70
C ALA A 65 9.40 -8.59 18.36
N TRP A 66 9.09 -9.29 17.28
CA TRP A 66 9.47 -8.87 15.93
C TRP A 66 8.89 -7.49 15.58
N ASP A 67 7.60 -7.28 15.80
CA ASP A 67 6.92 -6.01 15.50
C ASP A 67 7.49 -4.83 16.29
N ALA A 68 8.12 -5.07 17.45
CA ALA A 68 8.80 -4.06 18.24
C ALA A 68 10.17 -3.65 17.66
N THR A 69 10.80 -4.46 16.80
CA THR A 69 12.06 -4.13 16.13
C THR A 69 11.87 -3.01 15.09
N GLU A 70 12.95 -2.33 14.70
CA GLU A 70 12.90 -1.29 13.66
C GLU A 70 12.39 -1.85 12.31
N GLU A 71 12.84 -3.05 11.93
CA GLU A 71 12.40 -3.70 10.70
C GLU A 71 10.92 -4.13 10.78
N GLY A 72 10.47 -4.64 11.93
CA GLY A 72 9.05 -4.99 12.16
C GLY A 72 8.12 -3.77 12.13
N GLN A 73 8.53 -2.67 12.77
CA GLN A 73 7.80 -1.40 12.67
C GLN A 73 7.75 -0.89 11.23
N THR A 74 8.86 -1.01 10.49
CA THR A 74 8.94 -0.62 9.08
C THR A 74 8.01 -1.46 8.21
N LEU A 75 7.98 -2.79 8.42
CA LEU A 75 7.06 -3.71 7.74
C LEU A 75 5.61 -3.29 7.97
N THR A 76 5.24 -3.01 9.22
CA THR A 76 3.88 -2.58 9.59
C THR A 76 3.52 -1.25 8.92
N ARG A 77 4.42 -0.26 8.95
CA ARG A 77 4.20 1.03 8.28
C ARG A 77 3.99 0.84 6.77
N LYS A 78 4.84 0.05 6.09
CA LYS A 78 4.70 -0.20 4.65
C LYS A 78 3.40 -0.92 4.30
N LYS A 79 2.98 -1.93 5.09
CA LYS A 79 1.68 -2.59 4.93
C LYS A 79 0.50 -1.61 5.02
N ASN A 80 0.56 -0.66 5.96
CA ASN A 80 -0.48 0.37 6.09
C ASN A 80 -0.46 1.37 4.92
N THR A 81 0.73 1.75 4.43
CA THR A 81 0.87 2.58 3.24
C THR A 81 0.29 1.91 2.00
N ILE A 82 0.52 0.61 1.81
CA ILE A 82 -0.08 -0.19 0.72
C ILE A 82 -1.60 -0.11 0.78
N LYS A 83 -2.22 -0.35 1.94
CA LYS A 83 -3.69 -0.25 2.09
C LYS A 83 -4.23 1.11 1.69
N GLY A 84 -3.53 2.19 2.05
CA GLY A 84 -3.91 3.54 1.63
C GLY A 84 -3.83 3.73 0.12
N LEU A 85 -2.79 3.20 -0.52
CA LEU A 85 -2.62 3.23 -1.97
C LEU A 85 -3.67 2.39 -2.72
N GLU A 86 -3.97 1.19 -2.24
CA GLU A 86 -5.01 0.30 -2.78
C GLU A 86 -6.36 1.03 -2.80
N HIS A 87 -6.72 1.68 -1.68
CA HIS A 87 -7.96 2.44 -1.58
C HIS A 87 -8.03 3.60 -2.60
N ILE A 88 -6.94 4.35 -2.76
CA ILE A 88 -6.88 5.43 -3.76
C ILE A 88 -7.03 4.86 -5.17
N GLN A 89 -6.37 3.74 -5.47
CA GLN A 89 -6.47 3.08 -6.77
C GLN A 89 -7.91 2.61 -7.07
N GLU A 90 -8.64 2.11 -6.08
CA GLU A 90 -10.05 1.74 -6.21
C GLU A 90 -10.94 2.94 -6.54
N VAL A 91 -10.75 4.06 -5.84
CA VAL A 91 -11.49 5.31 -6.09
C VAL A 91 -11.23 5.81 -7.51
N LEU A 92 -9.95 5.89 -7.91
CA LEU A 92 -9.56 6.33 -9.24
C LEU A 92 -10.10 5.41 -10.35
N THR A 93 -10.11 4.10 -10.11
CA THR A 93 -10.65 3.12 -11.04
C THR A 93 -12.16 3.27 -11.19
N SER A 94 -12.86 3.53 -10.09
CA SER A 94 -14.30 3.82 -10.12
C SER A 94 -14.61 5.10 -10.91
N GLN A 95 -13.85 6.17 -10.69
CA GLN A 95 -13.99 7.43 -11.43
C GLN A 95 -13.70 7.25 -12.93
N HIS A 96 -12.68 6.45 -13.28
CA HIS A 96 -12.37 6.11 -14.67
C HIS A 96 -13.54 5.41 -15.38
N PHE A 97 -14.18 4.44 -14.71
CA PHE A 97 -15.34 3.75 -15.25
C PHE A 97 -16.54 4.68 -15.45
N MET A 98 -16.79 5.60 -14.50
CA MET A 98 -17.85 6.60 -14.62
C MET A 98 -17.64 7.50 -15.84
N LEU A 99 -16.45 8.08 -16.00
CA LEU A 99 -16.11 8.89 -17.18
C LEU A 99 -16.23 8.11 -18.50
N THR A 100 -15.77 6.86 -18.51
CA THR A 100 -15.86 6.01 -19.71
C THR A 100 -17.33 5.74 -20.08
N LYS A 101 -18.20 5.57 -19.09
CA LYS A 101 -19.64 5.37 -19.30
C LYS A 101 -20.29 6.64 -19.83
N GLU A 102 -19.94 7.80 -19.30
CA GLU A 102 -20.43 9.11 -19.78
C GLU A 102 -20.04 9.33 -21.24
N LEU A 103 -18.77 9.12 -21.59
CA LEU A 103 -18.27 9.29 -22.97
C LEU A 103 -18.94 8.35 -23.98
N LYS A 104 -19.35 7.14 -23.58
CA LYS A 104 -20.05 6.19 -24.44
C LYS A 104 -21.54 6.54 -24.65
N ASN A 105 -22.11 7.37 -23.79
CA ASN A 105 -23.51 7.77 -23.84
C ASN A 105 -23.71 9.15 -24.52
N THR A 106 -22.63 9.87 -24.82
CA THR A 106 -22.56 11.04 -25.71
C THR A 106 -22.28 10.64 -27.15
#